data_AF-A0A0P1HXL3-F1
#
_entry.id   AF-A0A0P1HXL3-F1
#
_cell.length_a   1.000
_cell.length_b   1.000
_cell.length_c   1.000
_cell.angle_alpha   90.00
_cell.angle_beta   90.00
_cell.angle_gamma   90.00
#
_symmetry.space_group_name_H-M   'P 1'
#
loop_
_entity.id
_entity.type
_entity.pdbx_description
1 polymer ?
#
loop_
_entity_poly.entity_id
_entity_poly.type
_entity_poly.pdbx_seq_one_letter_code
_entity_poly.pdbx_strand_id
1 'polypeptide(L)'
;MRRGRTFYFMKRLPRKISGGVSNRFLRLSLRTEFPLDAVVRAGSLLAVYEQKEPEIVDALKQNEISPSEAEALLKAILRKDLNRILQEQNSETALSDQEIDERIAALKAENQALRDAMKFKDWSLVQPALCAAGDRVLPFHDEHDLPVLRIMTDRGTEYCGRADKHDYQLFLAINDIDHTKTKVKSPQTNGICERFHKTILQEFYQVAFRKKLYDSIGALQTDLDEWLHNYNHQRTHQGKMCCGRTPFQTMIEGKQIWKEKFVN
;
A
#
# COMPACT_ATOMS: atom_id res chain seq x y z
N MET A 1 -20.31 -12.51 -0.96
CA MET A 1 -20.13 -13.01 0.42
C MET A 1 -19.59 -14.44 0.35
N ARG A 2 -18.36 -14.63 0.84
CA ARG A 2 -17.51 -15.81 0.68
C ARG A 2 -18.18 -17.08 1.23
N ARG A 3 -18.15 -18.19 0.48
CA ARG A 3 -18.52 -19.55 0.93
C ARG A 3 -17.37 -20.48 0.49
N GLY A 4 -16.45 -20.80 1.40
CA GLY A 4 -15.18 -21.48 1.07
C GLY A 4 -14.06 -20.53 0.62
N ARG A 5 -13.09 -21.03 -0.15
CA ARG A 5 -12.01 -20.20 -0.74
C ARG A 5 -12.45 -19.39 -1.98
N THR A 6 -13.64 -19.65 -2.52
CA THR A 6 -14.10 -19.06 -3.79
C THR A 6 -15.14 -17.93 -3.60
N PHE A 7 -15.05 -16.90 -4.43
CA PHE A 7 -16.01 -15.79 -4.47
C PHE A 7 -17.23 -16.08 -5.37
N TYR A 8 -18.37 -15.45 -5.04
CA TYR A 8 -19.63 -15.62 -5.76
C TYR A 8 -20.28 -14.25 -6.04
N PHE A 9 -20.77 -14.10 -7.26
CA PHE A 9 -21.75 -13.08 -7.62
C PHE A 9 -23.10 -13.47 -7.03
N MET A 10 -23.73 -12.53 -6.32
CA MET A 10 -25.05 -12.71 -5.73
C MET A 10 -25.88 -11.46 -5.98
N LYS A 11 -26.99 -11.60 -6.71
CA LYS A 11 -27.95 -10.53 -6.97
C LYS A 11 -29.34 -11.05 -6.62
N ARG A 12 -30.14 -10.22 -5.97
CA ARG A 12 -31.51 -10.57 -5.58
C ARG A 12 -32.38 -10.68 -6.83
N LEU A 13 -33.16 -11.75 -6.94
CA LEU A 13 -34.10 -11.90 -8.06
C LEU A 13 -35.30 -10.96 -7.87
N PRO A 14 -35.80 -10.35 -8.96
CA PRO A 14 -37.06 -9.61 -8.95
C PRO A 14 -38.22 -10.48 -8.46
N ARG A 15 -39.16 -9.88 -7.73
CA ARG A 15 -40.32 -10.60 -7.16
C ARG A 15 -41.13 -11.38 -8.20
N LYS A 16 -41.21 -10.86 -9.43
CA LYS A 16 -41.91 -11.50 -10.54
C LYS A 16 -41.21 -12.80 -10.99
N ILE A 17 -39.88 -12.81 -10.98
CA ILE A 17 -39.08 -14.01 -11.31
C ILE A 17 -39.10 -15.01 -10.15
N SER A 18 -39.11 -14.53 -8.90
CA SER A 18 -39.08 -15.39 -7.73
C SER A 18 -40.43 -15.99 -7.32
N GLY A 19 -41.48 -15.80 -8.13
CA GLY A 19 -42.84 -16.26 -7.80
C GLY A 19 -43.42 -15.62 -6.53
N GLY A 20 -43.03 -14.38 -6.22
CA GLY A 20 -43.45 -13.65 -5.02
C GLY A 20 -42.56 -13.85 -3.78
N VAL A 21 -41.61 -14.79 -3.82
CA VAL A 21 -40.69 -15.04 -2.69
C VAL A 21 -39.61 -13.97 -2.62
N SER A 22 -39.59 -13.18 -1.55
CA SER A 22 -38.73 -12.01 -1.45
C SER A 22 -37.23 -12.33 -1.28
N ASN A 23 -36.85 -13.56 -0.91
CA ASN A 23 -35.48 -13.89 -0.52
C ASN A 23 -34.74 -14.84 -1.48
N ARG A 24 -35.11 -14.88 -2.76
CA ARG A 24 -34.36 -15.63 -3.77
C ARG A 24 -33.23 -14.80 -4.38
N PHE A 25 -32.06 -15.41 -4.50
CA PHE A 25 -30.87 -14.81 -5.09
C PHE A 25 -30.39 -15.62 -6.28
N LEU A 26 -30.05 -14.93 -7.36
CA LEU A 26 -29.21 -15.49 -8.40
C LEU A 26 -27.79 -15.58 -7.87
N ARG A 27 -27.21 -16.77 -7.95
CA ARG A 27 -25.84 -17.04 -7.49
C ARG A 27 -25.01 -17.66 -8.59
N LEU A 28 -23.84 -17.09 -8.83
CA LEU A 28 -22.86 -17.57 -9.80
C LEU A 28 -21.46 -17.56 -9.17
N SER A 29 -20.71 -18.65 -9.31
CA SER A 29 -19.30 -18.69 -8.88
C SER A 29 -18.48 -17.80 -9.81
N LEU A 30 -17.63 -16.95 -9.23
CA LEU A 30 -16.74 -16.07 -9.99
C LEU A 30 -15.45 -16.77 -10.41
N ARG A 31 -15.25 -18.05 -10.03
CA ARG A 31 -14.07 -18.87 -10.37
C ARG A 31 -12.73 -18.20 -10.01
N THR A 32 -12.67 -17.59 -8.84
CA THR A 32 -11.43 -17.00 -8.30
C THR A 32 -11.43 -17.06 -6.79
N GLU A 33 -10.23 -17.23 -6.23
CA GLU A 33 -9.92 -17.08 -4.82
C GLU A 33 -9.35 -15.68 -4.52
N PHE A 34 -9.07 -14.89 -5.55
CA PHE A 34 -8.49 -13.56 -5.43
C PHE A 34 -9.59 -12.50 -5.30
N PRO A 35 -9.54 -11.66 -4.25
CA PRO A 35 -10.55 -10.62 -4.04
C PRO A 35 -10.65 -9.63 -5.20
N LEU A 36 -9.52 -9.27 -5.82
CA LEU A 36 -9.48 -8.29 -6.90
C LEU A 36 -10.23 -8.78 -8.14
N ASP A 37 -9.88 -9.97 -8.64
CA ASP A 37 -10.60 -10.63 -9.73
C ASP A 37 -12.09 -10.74 -9.42
N ALA A 38 -12.44 -11.07 -8.17
CA ALA A 38 -13.82 -11.19 -7.77
C ALA A 38 -14.58 -9.85 -7.89
N VAL A 39 -13.95 -8.74 -7.49
CA VAL A 39 -14.56 -7.40 -7.59
C VAL A 39 -14.73 -7.00 -9.07
N VAL A 40 -13.69 -7.17 -9.89
CA VAL A 40 -13.72 -6.81 -11.31
C VAL A 40 -14.75 -7.64 -12.08
N ARG A 41 -14.74 -8.97 -11.89
CA ARG A 41 -15.72 -9.88 -12.51
C ARG A 41 -17.15 -9.58 -12.03
N ALA A 42 -17.34 -9.33 -10.73
CA ALA A 42 -18.67 -9.01 -10.19
C ALA A 42 -19.21 -7.68 -10.72
N GLY A 43 -18.37 -6.65 -10.85
CA GLY A 43 -18.77 -5.37 -11.42
C GLY A 43 -19.20 -5.49 -12.88
N SER A 44 -18.43 -6.24 -13.68
CA SER A 44 -18.76 -6.50 -15.09
C SER A 44 -20.07 -7.28 -15.24
N LEU A 45 -20.25 -8.36 -14.46
CA LEU A 45 -21.48 -9.14 -14.45
C LEU A 45 -22.69 -8.33 -13.96
N LEU A 46 -22.49 -7.39 -13.03
CA LEU A 46 -23.56 -6.51 -12.56
C LEU A 46 -24.06 -5.61 -13.69
N ALA A 47 -23.15 -5.02 -14.47
CA ALA A 47 -23.51 -4.17 -15.61
C ALA A 47 -24.35 -4.95 -16.65
N VAL A 48 -23.95 -6.19 -16.98
CA VAL A 48 -24.72 -7.05 -17.89
C VAL A 48 -26.08 -7.42 -17.31
N TYR A 49 -26.14 -7.73 -16.01
CA TYR A 49 -27.40 -8.03 -15.34
C TYR A 49 -28.37 -6.84 -15.43
N GLU A 50 -27.90 -5.63 -15.12
CA GLU A 50 -28.74 -4.42 -15.11
C GLU A 50 -29.23 -4.03 -16.51
N GLN A 51 -28.48 -4.37 -17.57
CA GLN A 51 -28.94 -4.21 -18.94
C GLN A 51 -30.01 -5.22 -19.35
N LYS A 52 -29.90 -6.48 -18.89
CA LYS A 52 -30.78 -7.58 -19.33
C LYS A 52 -32.00 -7.83 -18.44
N GLU A 53 -31.97 -7.34 -17.21
CA GLU A 53 -33.09 -7.46 -16.28
C GLU A 53 -34.40 -6.84 -16.83
N PRO A 54 -34.43 -5.62 -17.41
CA PRO A 54 -35.66 -5.03 -17.93
C PRO A 54 -36.29 -5.86 -19.06
N GLU A 55 -35.47 -6.30 -20.04
CA GLU A 55 -35.91 -7.13 -21.17
C GLU A 55 -36.63 -8.40 -20.70
N ILE A 56 -36.06 -9.07 -19.71
CA ILE A 56 -36.58 -10.35 -19.18
C ILE A 56 -37.82 -10.13 -18.31
N VAL A 57 -37.85 -9.04 -17.54
CA VAL A 57 -39.03 -8.67 -16.74
C VAL A 57 -40.22 -8.28 -17.63
N ASP A 58 -39.96 -7.65 -18.78
CA ASP A 58 -41.01 -7.29 -19.72
C ASP A 58 -41.54 -8.51 -20.48
N ALA A 59 -40.69 -9.43 -20.92
CA ALA A 59 -41.11 -10.72 -21.50
C ALA A 59 -41.98 -11.55 -20.51
N LEU A 60 -41.68 -11.49 -19.21
CA LEU A 60 -42.51 -12.10 -18.17
C LEU A 60 -43.88 -11.41 -18.02
N LYS A 61 -43.96 -10.08 -18.20
CA LYS A 61 -45.26 -9.38 -18.15
C LYS A 61 -46.15 -9.76 -19.33
N GLN A 62 -45.54 -10.08 -20.47
CA GLN A 62 -46.23 -10.46 -21.70
C GLN A 62 -46.58 -11.96 -21.76
N ASN A 63 -46.27 -12.73 -20.70
CA ASN A 63 -46.44 -14.19 -20.62
C ASN A 63 -45.69 -14.96 -21.73
N GLU A 64 -44.62 -14.39 -22.30
CA GLU A 64 -43.81 -15.03 -23.33
C GLU A 64 -42.91 -16.13 -22.77
N ILE A 65 -42.50 -15.98 -21.50
CA ILE A 65 -41.62 -16.90 -20.78
C ILE A 65 -42.13 -17.14 -19.37
N SER A 66 -41.85 -18.30 -18.80
CA SER A 66 -42.12 -18.62 -17.40
C SER A 66 -41.05 -18.03 -16.45
N PRO A 67 -41.36 -17.85 -15.15
CA PRO A 67 -40.37 -17.39 -14.17
C PRO A 67 -39.13 -18.30 -14.06
N SER A 68 -39.30 -19.61 -14.28
CA SER A 68 -38.20 -20.59 -14.29
C SER A 68 -37.28 -20.38 -15.51
N GLU A 69 -37.88 -20.16 -16.68
CA GLU A 69 -37.14 -19.88 -17.92
C GLU A 69 -36.41 -18.54 -17.84
N ALA A 70 -37.02 -17.50 -17.25
CA ALA A 70 -36.37 -16.22 -17.02
C ALA A 70 -35.13 -16.33 -16.12
N GLU A 71 -35.21 -17.09 -15.02
CA GLU A 71 -34.06 -17.35 -14.16
C GLU A 71 -32.96 -18.14 -14.89
N ALA A 72 -33.34 -19.17 -15.66
CA ALA A 72 -32.41 -19.96 -16.45
C ALA A 72 -31.70 -19.10 -17.51
N LEU A 73 -32.42 -18.21 -18.18
CA LEU A 73 -31.91 -17.32 -19.23
C LEU A 73 -30.96 -16.27 -18.65
N LEU A 74 -31.31 -15.61 -17.55
CA LEU A 74 -30.40 -14.72 -16.80
C LEU A 74 -29.11 -15.45 -16.40
N LYS A 75 -29.24 -16.67 -15.87
CA LYS A 75 -28.08 -17.47 -15.46
C LYS A 75 -27.21 -17.89 -16.64
N ALA A 76 -27.81 -18.18 -17.79
CA ALA A 76 -27.09 -18.52 -19.02
C ALA A 76 -26.33 -17.31 -19.58
N ILE A 77 -26.96 -16.13 -19.62
CA ILE A 77 -26.34 -14.86 -20.04
C ILE A 77 -25.12 -14.57 -19.15
N LEU A 78 -25.29 -14.59 -17.83
CA LEU A 78 -24.20 -14.30 -16.91
C LEU A 78 -23.07 -15.34 -16.97
N ARG A 79 -23.38 -16.61 -17.24
CA ARG A 79 -22.35 -17.63 -17.47
C ARG A 79 -21.56 -17.38 -18.75
N LYS A 80 -22.24 -16.99 -19.83
CA LYS A 80 -21.61 -16.65 -21.10
C LYS A 80 -20.67 -15.47 -20.92
N ASP A 81 -21.13 -14.42 -20.24
CA ASP A 81 -20.32 -13.23 -20.00
C ASP A 81 -19.15 -13.50 -19.06
N LEU A 82 -19.35 -14.31 -18.01
CA LEU A 82 -18.24 -14.76 -17.17
C LEU A 82 -17.17 -15.51 -17.99
N ASN A 83 -17.57 -16.39 -18.91
CA ASN A 83 -16.61 -17.09 -19.78
C ASN A 83 -15.87 -16.11 -20.70
N ARG A 84 -16.54 -15.09 -21.23
CA ARG A 84 -15.91 -14.02 -22.02
C ARG A 84 -14.85 -13.28 -21.19
N ILE A 85 -15.21 -12.85 -19.98
CA ILE A 85 -14.27 -12.17 -19.06
C ILE A 85 -13.06 -13.06 -18.75
N LEU A 86 -13.27 -14.36 -18.51
CA LEU A 86 -12.18 -15.29 -18.26
C LEU A 86 -11.26 -15.46 -19.49
N GLN A 87 -11.83 -15.47 -20.69
CA GLN A 87 -11.05 -15.53 -21.94
C GLN A 87 -10.24 -14.24 -22.15
N GLU A 88 -10.87 -13.08 -21.94
CA GLU A 88 -10.21 -11.78 -22.03
C GLU A 88 -9.06 -11.67 -21.03
N GLN A 89 -9.28 -12.04 -19.76
CA GLN A 89 -8.23 -12.04 -18.73
C GLN A 89 -7.07 -12.98 -19.05
N ASN A 90 -7.34 -14.15 -19.65
CA ASN A 90 -6.29 -15.07 -20.08
C ASN A 90 -5.52 -14.57 -21.31
N SER A 91 -6.15 -13.75 -22.16
CA SER A 91 -5.50 -13.14 -23.33
C SER A 91 -4.79 -11.81 -23.02
N GLU A 92 -5.22 -11.09 -21.97
CA GLU A 92 -4.68 -9.81 -21.55
C GLU A 92 -3.51 -9.92 -20.56
N THR A 93 -3.26 -11.09 -19.99
CA THR A 93 -2.01 -11.36 -19.27
C THR A 93 -0.85 -11.31 -20.25
N ALA A 94 -0.25 -10.12 -20.38
CA ALA A 94 0.92 -9.81 -21.18
C ALA A 94 2.22 -10.55 -20.75
N LEU A 95 2.10 -11.48 -19.80
CA LEU A 95 3.15 -12.36 -19.32
C LEU A 95 2.59 -13.78 -19.34
N SER A 96 3.27 -14.67 -20.06
CA SER A 96 3.04 -16.11 -20.00
C SER A 96 3.21 -16.64 -18.58
N ASP A 97 2.57 -17.77 -18.27
CA ASP A 97 2.73 -18.46 -16.97
C ASP A 97 4.22 -18.72 -16.65
N GLN A 98 5.03 -18.99 -17.68
CA GLN A 98 6.47 -19.16 -17.55
C GLN A 98 7.16 -17.86 -17.09
N GLU A 99 6.84 -16.71 -17.68
CA GLU A 99 7.42 -15.42 -17.28
C GLU A 99 7.02 -15.04 -15.85
N ILE A 100 5.79 -15.38 -15.44
CA ILE A 100 5.32 -15.19 -14.07
C ILE A 100 6.13 -16.05 -13.09
N ASP A 101 6.29 -17.34 -13.39
CA ASP A 101 7.05 -18.26 -12.54
C ASP A 101 8.53 -17.87 -12.44
N GLU A 102 9.14 -17.44 -13.55
CA GLU A 102 10.50 -16.89 -13.58
C GLU A 102 10.61 -15.64 -12.71
N ARG A 103 9.63 -14.72 -12.79
CA ARG A 103 9.60 -13.52 -11.95
C ARG A 103 9.44 -13.86 -10.47
N ILE A 104 8.57 -14.80 -10.13
CA ILE A 104 8.39 -15.27 -8.75
C ILE A 104 9.68 -15.89 -8.23
N ALA A 105 10.37 -16.71 -9.04
CA ALA A 105 11.64 -17.31 -8.67
C ALA A 105 12.71 -16.25 -8.43
N ALA A 106 12.82 -15.24 -9.30
CA ALA A 106 13.74 -14.12 -9.13
C ALA A 106 13.46 -13.34 -7.83
N LEU A 107 12.20 -13.00 -7.56
CA LEU A 107 11.81 -12.29 -6.33
C LEU A 107 12.10 -13.13 -5.07
N LYS A 108 11.92 -14.46 -5.13
CA LYS A 108 12.27 -15.33 -4.00
C LYS A 108 13.78 -15.37 -3.77
N ALA A 109 14.58 -15.43 -4.84
CA ALA A 109 16.04 -15.40 -4.74
C ALA A 109 16.53 -14.07 -4.15
N GLU A 110 15.99 -12.95 -4.62
CA GLU A 110 16.28 -11.61 -4.07
C GLU A 110 15.94 -11.51 -2.58
N ASN A 111 14.73 -11.95 -2.19
CA ASN A 111 14.34 -12.00 -0.79
C ASN A 111 15.24 -12.90 0.06
N GLN A 112 15.71 -14.01 -0.50
CA GLN A 112 16.63 -14.90 0.20
C GLN A 112 18.00 -14.25 0.40
N ALA A 113 18.54 -13.61 -0.65
CA ALA A 113 19.80 -12.87 -0.57
C ALA A 113 19.74 -11.75 0.49
N LEU A 114 18.63 -11.01 0.57
CA LEU A 114 18.41 -10.00 1.60
C LEU A 114 18.43 -10.60 3.02
N ARG A 115 17.78 -11.75 3.22
CA ARG A 115 17.80 -12.45 4.51
C ARG A 115 19.20 -12.94 4.88
N ASP A 116 19.95 -13.45 3.91
CA ASP A 116 21.32 -13.90 4.14
C ASP A 116 22.25 -12.72 4.47
N ALA A 117 22.13 -11.60 3.75
CA ALA A 117 22.85 -10.36 4.07
C ALA A 117 22.56 -9.90 5.51
N MET A 118 21.30 -9.89 5.93
CA MET A 118 20.92 -9.58 7.32
C MET A 118 21.57 -10.55 8.33
N LYS A 119 21.61 -11.85 8.00
CA LYS A 119 22.20 -12.88 8.88
C LYS A 119 23.71 -12.70 9.03
N PHE A 120 24.40 -12.35 7.94
CA PHE A 120 25.85 -12.09 7.93
C PHE A 120 26.22 -10.66 8.34
N LYS A 121 25.22 -9.81 8.62
CA LYS A 121 25.40 -8.37 8.90
C LYS A 121 26.16 -7.65 7.78
N ASP A 122 25.92 -8.09 6.55
CA ASP A 122 26.35 -7.38 5.36
C ASP A 122 25.33 -6.29 5.06
N TRP A 123 25.75 -5.06 5.28
CA TRP A 123 24.92 -3.87 5.11
C TRP A 123 25.27 -3.10 3.84
N SER A 124 26.11 -3.65 2.95
CA SER A 124 26.43 -3.04 1.67
C SER A 124 25.17 -2.76 0.82
N LEU A 125 24.14 -3.59 0.97
CA LEU A 125 22.85 -3.42 0.30
C LEU A 125 22.09 -2.16 0.73
N VAL A 126 22.40 -1.57 1.89
CA VAL A 126 21.77 -0.31 2.33
C VAL A 126 22.49 0.93 1.80
N GLN A 127 23.70 0.78 1.23
CA GLN A 127 24.50 1.89 0.74
C GLN A 127 23.75 2.77 -0.28
N PRO A 128 23.01 2.24 -1.27
CA PRO A 128 22.25 3.08 -2.20
C PRO A 128 21.18 3.93 -1.49
N ALA A 129 20.48 3.34 -0.51
CA ALA A 129 19.48 4.05 0.28
C ALA A 129 20.12 5.14 1.17
N LEU A 130 21.31 4.86 1.70
CA LEU A 130 22.07 5.79 2.52
C LEU A 130 22.58 6.98 1.71
N CYS A 131 23.12 6.74 0.51
CA CYS A 131 23.49 7.81 -0.42
C CYS A 131 22.28 8.67 -0.79
N ALA A 132 21.17 8.03 -1.19
CA ALA A 132 19.95 8.76 -1.54
C ALA A 132 19.39 9.58 -0.37
N ALA A 133 19.52 9.08 0.86
CA ALA A 133 19.16 9.83 2.05
C ALA A 133 20.12 11.00 2.28
N GLY A 134 21.44 10.80 2.13
CA GLY A 134 22.45 11.84 2.22
C GLY A 134 22.20 12.98 1.23
N ASP A 135 21.98 12.64 -0.04
CA ASP A 135 21.76 13.58 -1.15
C ASP A 135 20.50 14.43 -1.01
N ARG A 136 19.55 14.02 -0.17
CA ARG A 136 18.29 14.74 0.06
C ARG A 136 18.24 15.42 1.43
N VAL A 137 18.64 14.70 2.48
CA VAL A 137 18.46 15.15 3.85
C VAL A 137 19.51 16.19 4.24
N LEU A 138 20.78 15.98 3.89
CA LEU A 138 21.84 16.91 4.30
C LEU A 138 21.70 18.25 3.57
N PRO A 139 21.54 18.31 2.23
CA PRO A 139 21.32 19.58 1.55
C PRO A 139 20.08 20.34 2.04
N PHE A 140 18.97 19.65 2.31
CA PHE A 140 17.76 20.28 2.86
C PHE A 140 18.03 21.00 4.20
N HIS A 141 18.83 20.38 5.07
CA HIS A 141 19.19 20.97 6.35
C HIS A 141 20.18 22.14 6.18
N ASP A 142 21.13 22.02 5.26
CA ASP A 142 22.11 23.06 4.93
C ASP A 142 21.44 24.29 4.31
N GLU A 143 20.50 24.11 3.37
CA GLU A 143 19.65 25.16 2.78
C GLU A 143 18.83 25.93 3.83
N HIS A 144 18.63 25.31 4.99
CA HIS A 144 17.94 25.91 6.12
C HIS A 144 18.89 26.33 7.25
N ASP A 145 20.20 26.47 7.01
CA ASP A 145 21.18 26.87 8.02
C ASP A 145 21.11 26.00 9.30
N LEU A 146 20.87 24.70 9.13
CA LEU A 146 20.65 23.72 10.20
C LEU A 146 21.45 22.43 9.98
N PRO A 147 22.79 22.47 9.76
CA PRO A 147 23.54 21.26 9.48
C PRO A 147 23.35 20.17 10.55
N VAL A 148 23.29 18.92 10.10
CA VAL A 148 22.96 17.78 10.94
C VAL A 148 24.16 17.39 11.78
N LEU A 149 24.21 17.88 13.03
CA LEU A 149 25.35 17.62 13.93
C LEU A 149 25.34 16.23 14.52
N ARG A 150 24.15 15.64 14.68
CA ARG A 150 23.98 14.40 15.43
C ARG A 150 22.74 13.66 15.01
N ILE A 151 22.90 12.35 14.80
CA ILE A 151 21.78 11.44 14.59
C ILE A 151 21.66 10.50 15.78
N MET A 152 20.41 10.27 16.21
CA MET A 152 20.09 9.31 17.25
C MET A 152 19.37 8.10 16.65
N THR A 153 19.94 6.90 16.84
CA THR A 153 19.28 5.63 16.48
C THR A 153 19.21 4.71 17.69
N ASP A 154 18.52 3.58 17.54
CA ASP A 154 18.65 2.48 18.47
C ASP A 154 19.97 1.71 18.27
N ARG A 155 20.12 0.59 18.98
CA ARG A 155 21.28 -0.30 18.87
C ARG A 155 21.11 -1.38 17.81
N GLY A 156 20.23 -1.17 16.83
CA GLY A 156 20.07 -2.04 15.67
C GLY A 156 21.41 -2.28 14.98
N THR A 157 21.63 -3.51 14.53
CA THR A 157 22.89 -3.90 13.87
C THR A 157 23.09 -3.21 12.53
N GLU A 158 22.01 -2.70 11.93
CA GLU A 158 21.96 -1.89 10.71
C GLU A 158 22.48 -0.45 10.91
N TYR A 159 22.51 0.04 12.15
CA TYR A 159 23.10 1.35 12.50
C TYR A 159 24.42 1.18 13.25
N CYS A 160 24.63 0.03 13.90
CA CYS A 160 25.74 -0.22 14.81
C CYS A 160 26.68 -1.31 14.31
N GLY A 161 27.90 -0.92 13.93
CA GLY A 161 29.01 -1.83 13.65
C GLY A 161 30.36 -1.19 13.94
N ARG A 162 31.43 -1.75 13.35
CA ARG A 162 32.77 -1.17 13.45
C ARG A 162 32.87 0.11 12.62
N ALA A 163 33.40 1.18 13.21
CA ALA A 163 33.45 2.50 12.57
C ALA A 163 34.21 2.52 11.23
N ASP A 164 35.20 1.63 11.06
CA ASP A 164 36.06 1.52 9.89
C ASP A 164 35.47 0.68 8.74
N LYS A 165 34.36 -0.02 8.97
CA LYS A 165 33.82 -1.01 8.01
C LYS A 165 32.32 -0.94 7.79
N HIS A 166 31.59 -0.32 8.70
CA HIS A 166 30.14 -0.32 8.66
C HIS A 166 29.64 0.89 7.88
N ASP A 167 28.91 0.67 6.79
CA ASP A 167 28.51 1.72 5.84
C ASP A 167 27.83 2.92 6.50
N TYR A 168 26.89 2.67 7.43
CA TYR A 168 26.24 3.74 8.20
C TYR A 168 27.22 4.54 9.06
N GLN A 169 28.20 3.91 9.70
CA GLN A 169 29.17 4.61 10.56
C GLN A 169 30.16 5.41 9.72
N LEU A 170 30.59 4.85 8.58
CA LEU A 170 31.43 5.54 7.60
C LEU A 170 30.71 6.77 7.03
N PHE A 171 29.44 6.64 6.66
CA PHE A 171 28.63 7.76 6.20
C PHE A 171 28.56 8.90 7.22
N LEU A 172 28.30 8.57 8.50
CA LEU A 172 28.27 9.59 9.55
C LEU A 172 29.64 10.26 9.72
N ALA A 173 30.73 9.48 9.71
CA ALA A 173 32.09 10.01 9.84
C ALA A 173 32.51 10.90 8.67
N ILE A 174 32.15 10.54 7.43
CA ILE A 174 32.45 11.34 6.23
C ILE A 174 31.73 12.69 6.26
N ASN A 175 30.52 12.73 6.82
CA ASN A 175 29.70 13.94 6.91
C ASN A 175 29.85 14.68 8.25
N ASP A 176 30.82 14.31 9.09
CA ASP A 176 31.08 14.90 10.42
C ASP A 176 29.83 14.92 11.33
N ILE A 177 29.09 13.81 11.36
CA ILE A 177 27.86 13.65 12.13
C ILE A 177 28.08 12.73 13.33
N ASP A 178 27.79 13.23 14.52
CA ASP A 178 27.83 12.42 15.74
C ASP A 178 26.73 11.34 15.75
N HIS A 179 27.07 10.14 16.23
CA HIS A 179 26.10 9.08 16.45
C HIS A 179 25.78 8.90 17.94
N THR A 180 24.55 9.22 18.34
CA THR A 180 24.02 8.86 19.66
C THR A 180 23.13 7.61 19.61
N LYS A 181 23.35 6.68 20.53
CA LYS A 181 22.55 5.45 20.62
C LYS A 181 21.59 5.55 21.79
N THR A 182 20.31 5.24 21.60
CA THR A 182 19.32 5.21 22.69
C THR A 182 19.80 4.33 23.83
N LYS A 183 19.51 4.65 25.09
CA LYS A 183 19.87 3.78 26.23
C LYS A 183 19.08 2.47 26.17
N VAL A 184 19.70 1.37 26.60
CA VAL A 184 19.05 0.05 26.66
C VAL A 184 17.77 0.18 27.50
N LYS A 185 16.65 -0.38 27.02
CA LYS A 185 15.32 -0.31 27.67
C LYS A 185 14.79 1.11 27.91
N SER A 186 15.13 2.07 27.05
CA SER A 186 14.62 3.46 27.12
C SER A 186 13.70 3.83 25.93
N PRO A 187 12.52 3.19 25.81
CA PRO A 187 11.64 3.30 24.63
C PRO A 187 11.14 4.73 24.36
N GLN A 188 11.11 5.58 25.38
CA GLN A 188 10.66 6.97 25.25
C GLN A 188 11.53 7.79 24.29
N THR A 189 12.82 7.47 24.16
CA THR A 189 13.75 8.24 23.32
C THR A 189 13.52 8.07 21.82
N ASN A 190 12.96 6.95 21.37
CA ASN A 190 12.61 6.71 19.95
C ASN A 190 11.11 6.91 19.66
N GLY A 191 10.33 7.32 20.66
CA GLY A 191 8.87 7.33 20.58
C GLY A 191 8.30 8.27 19.50
N ILE A 192 9.02 9.32 19.13
CA ILE A 192 8.61 10.23 18.05
C ILE A 192 8.68 9.53 16.69
N CYS A 193 9.79 8.83 16.41
CA CYS A 193 9.97 8.09 15.17
C CYS A 193 8.96 6.93 15.08
N GLU A 194 8.82 6.15 16.16
CA GLU A 194 7.82 5.07 16.23
C GLU A 194 6.38 5.57 16.03
N ARG A 195 6.07 6.75 16.59
CA ARG A 195 4.75 7.37 16.40
C ARG A 195 4.55 7.79 14.96
N PHE A 196 5.53 8.41 14.33
CA PHE A 196 5.49 8.77 12.91
C PHE A 196 5.27 7.53 12.03
N HIS A 197 6.02 6.45 12.25
CA HIS A 197 5.85 5.18 11.52
C HIS A 197 4.43 4.61 11.63
N LYS A 198 3.81 4.68 12.83
CA LYS A 198 2.41 4.28 12.99
C LYS A 198 1.46 5.21 12.23
N THR A 199 1.71 6.52 12.27
CA THR A 199 0.89 7.53 11.60
C THR A 199 0.93 7.37 10.09
N ILE A 200 2.11 7.29 9.47
CA ILE A 200 2.23 7.09 8.01
C ILE A 200 1.63 5.75 7.57
N LEU A 201 1.78 4.68 8.36
CA LEU A 201 1.14 3.40 8.06
C LEU A 201 -0.39 3.50 8.05
N GLN A 202 -0.97 4.09 9.09
CA GLN A 202 -2.42 4.15 9.28
C GLN A 202 -3.11 5.15 8.37
N GLU A 203 -2.50 6.32 8.19
CA GLU A 203 -3.12 7.45 7.50
C GLU A 203 -2.77 7.49 6.01
N PHE A 204 -1.56 7.07 5.62
CA PHE A 204 -1.16 7.02 4.23
C PHE A 204 -1.29 5.62 3.66
N TYR A 205 -0.39 4.67 3.99
CA TYR A 205 -0.29 3.40 3.29
C TYR A 205 -1.60 2.59 3.28
N GLN A 206 -2.25 2.44 4.44
CA GLN A 206 -3.51 1.69 4.53
C GLN A 206 -4.64 2.36 3.73
N VAL A 207 -4.66 3.68 3.65
CA VAL A 207 -5.68 4.42 2.90
C VAL A 207 -5.38 4.39 1.40
N ALA A 208 -4.13 4.65 1.02
CA ALA A 208 -3.61 4.61 -0.33
C ALA A 208 -3.93 3.26 -0.99
N PHE A 209 -3.49 2.15 -0.39
CA PHE A 209 -3.72 0.81 -0.93
C PHE A 209 -5.18 0.36 -0.91
N ARG A 210 -6.05 1.04 -0.15
CA ARG A 210 -7.50 0.79 -0.16
C ARG A 210 -8.22 1.57 -1.26
N LYS A 211 -7.70 2.73 -1.66
CA LYS A 211 -8.35 3.67 -2.60
C LYS A 211 -7.81 3.58 -4.03
N LYS A 212 -6.52 3.30 -4.19
CA LYS A 212 -5.81 3.36 -5.48
C LYS A 212 -4.99 2.09 -5.67
N LEU A 213 -5.08 1.52 -6.87
CA LEU A 213 -4.16 0.50 -7.34
C LEU A 213 -2.98 1.21 -7.98
N TYR A 214 -1.78 0.99 -7.43
CA TYR A 214 -0.55 1.55 -7.97
C TYR A 214 0.06 0.56 -8.96
N ASP A 215 0.33 1.04 -10.17
CA ASP A 215 1.00 0.30 -11.26
C ASP A 215 2.53 0.36 -11.16
N SER A 216 3.06 1.30 -10.38
CA SER A 216 4.48 1.57 -10.24
C SER A 216 4.83 2.16 -8.87
N ILE A 217 6.08 1.96 -8.45
CA ILE A 217 6.60 2.58 -7.22
C ILE A 217 6.61 4.11 -7.35
N GLY A 218 6.89 4.66 -8.54
CA GLY A 218 6.89 6.10 -8.78
C GLY A 218 5.53 6.77 -8.54
N ALA A 219 4.44 6.10 -8.93
CA ALA A 219 3.09 6.59 -8.65
C ALA A 219 2.80 6.60 -7.14
N LEU A 220 3.25 5.59 -6.40
CA LEU A 220 3.12 5.56 -4.93
C LEU A 220 3.99 6.63 -4.27
N GLN A 221 5.20 6.84 -4.77
CA GLN A 221 6.14 7.85 -4.27
C GLN A 221 5.56 9.27 -4.43
N THR A 222 4.92 9.56 -5.56
CA THR A 222 4.31 10.89 -5.81
C THR A 222 3.23 11.20 -4.78
N ASP A 223 2.29 10.27 -4.56
CA ASP A 223 1.23 10.44 -3.58
C ASP A 223 1.80 10.52 -2.14
N LEU A 224 2.89 9.79 -1.87
CA LEU A 224 3.59 9.84 -0.59
C LEU A 224 4.25 11.20 -0.35
N ASP A 225 4.92 11.75 -1.36
CA ASP A 225 5.59 13.05 -1.29
C ASP A 225 4.56 14.17 -1.02
N GLU A 226 3.40 14.13 -1.69
CA GLU A 226 2.29 15.04 -1.41
C GLU A 226 1.78 14.90 0.03
N TRP A 227 1.58 13.67 0.50
CA TRP A 227 1.16 13.42 1.87
C TRP A 227 2.18 13.93 2.90
N LEU A 228 3.48 13.73 2.65
CA LEU A 228 4.57 14.22 3.49
C LEU A 228 4.63 15.76 3.51
N HIS A 229 4.43 16.41 2.37
CA HIS A 229 4.35 17.86 2.31
C HIS A 229 3.21 18.40 3.18
N ASN A 230 2.02 17.82 3.05
CA ASN A 230 0.87 18.18 3.88
C ASN A 230 1.12 17.93 5.37
N TYR A 231 1.72 16.79 5.71
CA TYR A 231 2.10 16.45 7.09
C TYR A 231 3.07 17.48 7.69
N ASN A 232 4.12 17.85 6.94
CA ASN A 232 5.18 18.72 7.44
C ASN A 232 4.82 20.22 7.42
N HIS A 233 4.02 20.68 6.45
CA HIS A 233 3.78 22.11 6.22
C HIS A 233 2.38 22.59 6.57
N GLN A 234 1.37 21.72 6.60
CA GLN A 234 -0.02 22.14 6.78
C GLN A 234 -0.66 21.56 8.04
N ARG A 235 -0.27 20.35 8.44
CA ARG A 235 -0.83 19.71 9.63
C ARG A 235 -0.24 20.28 10.91
N THR A 236 -1.09 20.82 11.77
CA THR A 236 -0.73 21.22 13.13
C THR A 236 -0.69 20.01 14.07
N HIS A 237 0.34 19.91 14.92
CA HIS A 237 0.47 18.82 15.89
C HIS A 237 0.41 19.34 17.32
N GLN A 238 -0.51 18.78 18.12
CA GLN A 238 -0.66 19.11 19.54
C GLN A 238 0.35 18.40 20.46
N GLY A 239 1.33 17.68 19.89
CA GLY A 239 2.37 17.00 20.67
C GLY A 239 3.28 17.99 21.39
N LYS A 240 3.95 17.53 22.45
CA LYS A 240 4.82 18.34 23.33
C LYS A 240 5.86 19.20 22.60
N MET A 241 6.37 18.73 21.45
CA MET A 241 7.38 19.47 20.69
C MET A 241 6.75 20.55 19.78
N CYS A 242 5.64 20.22 19.14
CA CYS A 242 5.05 21.10 18.13
C CYS A 242 4.07 22.11 18.74
N CYS A 243 3.39 21.80 19.85
CA CYS A 243 2.52 22.74 20.58
C CYS A 243 1.50 23.48 19.69
N GLY A 244 0.90 22.78 18.73
CA GLY A 244 -0.06 23.34 17.78
C GLY A 244 0.57 23.89 16.49
N ARG A 245 1.90 23.89 16.36
CA ARG A 245 2.62 24.25 15.12
C ARG A 245 2.74 23.04 14.19
N THR A 246 3.13 23.30 12.95
CA THR A 246 3.52 22.25 12.00
C THR A 246 4.94 21.74 12.30
N PRO A 247 5.33 20.54 11.85
CA PRO A 247 6.69 20.04 12.03
C PRO A 247 7.72 20.99 11.42
N PHE A 248 7.45 21.55 10.24
CA PHE A 248 8.34 22.51 9.59
C PHE A 248 8.49 23.81 10.39
N GLN A 249 7.39 24.40 10.87
CA GLN A 249 7.46 25.59 11.74
C GLN A 249 8.27 25.31 13.02
N THR A 250 8.05 24.15 13.64
CA THR A 250 8.79 23.72 14.83
C THR A 250 10.30 23.61 14.56
N MET A 251 10.68 23.10 13.38
CA MET A 251 12.08 23.04 12.96
C MET A 251 12.68 24.43 12.78
N ILE A 252 11.99 25.34 12.08
CA ILE A 252 12.48 26.71 11.84
C ILE A 252 12.64 27.48 13.15
N GLU A 253 11.67 27.39 14.07
CA GLU A 253 11.77 28.05 15.38
C GLU A 253 12.86 27.40 16.26
N GLY A 254 13.09 26.09 16.10
CA GLY A 254 14.16 25.34 16.75
C GLY A 254 15.58 25.80 16.36
N LYS A 255 15.74 26.58 15.28
CA LYS A 255 17.03 27.15 14.86
C LYS A 255 17.72 27.91 15.97
N GLN A 256 16.98 28.63 16.80
CA GLN A 256 17.57 29.42 17.88
C GLN A 256 18.28 28.51 18.90
N ILE A 257 17.62 27.42 19.30
CA ILE A 257 18.18 26.40 20.21
C ILE A 257 19.38 25.70 19.56
N TRP A 258 19.33 25.48 18.25
CA TRP A 258 20.44 24.89 17.51
C TRP A 258 21.66 25.81 17.52
N LYS A 259 21.49 27.11 17.25
CA LYS A 259 22.58 28.11 17.27
C LYS A 259 23.27 28.19 18.63
N GLU A 260 22.52 28.05 19.72
CA GLU A 260 23.07 28.00 21.08
C GLU A 260 23.99 26.78 21.33
N LYS A 261 23.85 25.70 20.54
CA LYS A 261 24.76 24.55 20.60
C LYS A 261 26.01 24.71 19.75
N PHE A 262 26.04 25.72 18.88
CA PHE A 262 27.17 26.05 18.00
C PHE A 262 28.13 27.07 18.62
N VAL A 263 28.01 27.32 19.93
CA VAL A 263 28.88 28.23 20.67
C VAL A 263 30.23 27.53 20.92
N ASN A 264 31.25 27.99 20.20
CA ASN A 264 32.66 27.87 20.61
C ASN A 264 32.91 28.64 21.90
#